data_AF-A0A2W4W7L2-F1
#
_entry.id   AF-A0A2W4W7L2-F1
#
_cell.length_a   1.000
_cell.length_b   1.000
_cell.length_c   1.000
_cell.angle_alpha   90.00
_cell.angle_beta   90.00
_cell.angle_gamma   90.00
#
_symmetry.space_group_name_H-M   'P 1'
#
loop_
_entity.id
_entity.type
_entity.pdbx_description
1 polymer ?
#
loop_
_entity_poly.entity_id
_entity_poly.type
_entity_poly.pdbx_seq_one_letter_code
_entity_poly.pdbx_strand_id
1 'polypeptide(L)'
;MKPKETFFVIPTYRLRDVAETIEEYDRNFWANGHSPKMIIFDDSSLVNYKKYYPLLEQTKTVNDIFYVGPREKEQFITLLSDRLRDKKLDSLVRNLFRPSYGGNRNFTLRYTLGHLMVSSDDDMRPDALIETSPESLSSDEICRGKLFRKDESGYVHRSFDLLTAFEDVLGKKVSQIPENYEIGELVVDSTMDLETNTTKGYFRESSLLLRSGHISEDAIVKMAQTFRTGTNDIDTLDFVQMYLNNDSQINPDDLNELYVLVNFRPVITNKNWRMDCGVAGYDNRLGLPPFFPTRLRFEDYIYRLWIQQENVVAAHVDAVQNHNRNNYMRSPLVSEIFNEEISNLLKRKIKDSLYHLDDLTIKFGYNGDVTLQDSEEILQKITATHTEIVKAAQKAQDQDRKESLQLFAANLSRVFYGFEPDFFQQNVSRIIDDVVSQFHAALEIWPTLVEICYFQKDKQDLPQIRVDNQKLKTRNGAKSVN
;
A
#
# COMPACT_ATOMS: atom_id res chain seq x y z
N MET A 1 1.35 -29.89 13.01
CA MET A 1 1.27 -28.57 12.34
C MET A 1 2.23 -28.60 11.17
N LYS A 2 1.81 -28.20 9.97
CA LYS A 2 2.75 -27.95 8.86
C LYS A 2 3.73 -26.85 9.31
N PRO A 3 5.00 -26.87 8.88
CA PRO A 3 5.96 -25.81 9.21
C PRO A 3 5.40 -24.43 8.81
N LYS A 4 5.74 -23.40 9.58
CA LYS A 4 5.39 -22.01 9.26
C LYS A 4 6.11 -21.65 7.95
N GLU A 5 5.34 -21.56 6.86
CA GLU A 5 5.86 -21.12 5.57
C GLU A 5 5.48 -19.65 5.37
N THR A 6 6.44 -18.82 5.01
CA THR A 6 6.24 -17.41 4.66
C THR A 6 6.14 -17.29 3.15
N PHE A 7 5.03 -16.75 2.66
CA PHE A 7 4.82 -16.50 1.23
C PHE A 7 5.23 -15.08 0.92
N PHE A 8 5.98 -14.89 -0.16
CA PHE A 8 6.26 -13.56 -0.70
C PHE A 8 5.36 -13.30 -1.91
N VAL A 9 4.62 -12.21 -1.89
CA VAL A 9 3.62 -11.92 -2.93
C VAL A 9 3.82 -10.53 -3.52
N ILE A 10 3.60 -10.41 -4.83
CA ILE A 10 3.65 -9.13 -5.53
C ILE A 10 2.31 -8.93 -6.28
N PRO A 11 1.37 -8.14 -5.74
CA PRO A 11 0.25 -7.63 -6.51
C PRO A 11 0.75 -6.59 -7.52
N THR A 12 0.36 -6.71 -8.78
CA THR A 12 0.73 -5.79 -9.86
C THR A 12 -0.44 -5.55 -10.82
N TYR A 13 -0.49 -4.36 -11.40
CA TYR A 13 -1.30 -4.03 -12.57
C TYR A 13 -0.41 -3.65 -13.78
N ARG A 14 0.91 -3.79 -13.60
CA ARG A 14 1.99 -3.36 -14.50
C ARG A 14 2.90 -4.56 -14.79
N LEU A 15 2.34 -5.63 -15.36
CA LEU A 15 3.10 -6.85 -15.67
C LEU A 15 4.39 -6.60 -16.47
N ARG A 16 4.42 -5.51 -17.26
CA ARG A 16 5.61 -5.06 -18.00
C ARG A 16 6.84 -4.83 -17.11
N ASP A 17 6.65 -4.26 -15.91
CA ASP A 17 7.75 -3.70 -15.11
C ASP A 17 8.09 -4.55 -13.86
N VAL A 18 7.27 -5.57 -13.55
CA VAL A 18 7.42 -6.37 -12.32
C VAL A 18 8.66 -7.27 -12.30
N ALA A 19 9.24 -7.56 -13.46
CA ALA A 19 10.38 -8.47 -13.63
C ALA A 19 11.60 -8.04 -12.79
N GLU A 20 11.93 -6.75 -12.79
CA GLU A 20 13.07 -6.23 -12.03
C GLU A 20 12.85 -6.41 -10.52
N THR A 21 11.64 -6.08 -10.05
CA THR A 21 11.26 -6.26 -8.64
C THR A 21 11.42 -7.72 -8.21
N ILE A 22 10.96 -8.67 -9.03
CA ILE A 22 11.10 -10.10 -8.75
C ILE A 22 12.57 -10.50 -8.60
N GLU A 23 13.43 -10.12 -9.54
CA GLU A 23 14.85 -10.50 -9.52
C GLU A 23 15.60 -9.88 -8.34
N GLU A 24 15.32 -8.63 -8.00
CA GLU A 24 15.96 -7.96 -6.85
C GLU A 24 15.55 -8.60 -5.51
N TYR A 25 14.26 -8.90 -5.32
CA TYR A 25 13.81 -9.60 -4.12
C TYR A 25 14.33 -11.03 -4.05
N ASP A 26 14.31 -11.79 -5.14
CA ASP A 26 14.90 -13.13 -5.18
C ASP A 26 16.39 -13.11 -4.82
N ARG A 27 17.14 -12.14 -5.33
CA ARG A 27 18.56 -11.96 -5.01
C ARG A 27 18.76 -11.63 -3.52
N ASN A 28 17.94 -10.73 -2.97
CA ASN A 28 17.98 -10.40 -1.54
C ASN A 28 17.69 -11.63 -0.68
N PHE A 29 16.64 -12.39 -0.99
CA PHE A 29 16.29 -13.61 -0.26
C PHE A 29 17.41 -14.64 -0.34
N TRP A 30 17.91 -14.90 -1.54
CA TRP A 30 18.99 -15.86 -1.74
C TRP A 30 20.29 -15.45 -1.01
N ALA A 31 20.65 -14.17 -1.05
CA ALA A 31 21.84 -13.67 -0.36
C ALA A 31 21.76 -13.85 1.17
N ASN A 32 20.55 -13.84 1.71
CA ASN A 32 20.27 -14.03 3.14
C ASN A 32 19.86 -15.47 3.50
N GLY A 33 19.94 -16.41 2.56
CA GLY A 33 19.67 -17.84 2.81
C GLY A 33 18.20 -18.24 2.81
N HIS A 34 17.32 -17.38 2.31
CA HIS A 34 15.88 -17.64 2.21
C HIS A 34 15.49 -18.21 0.85
N SER A 35 14.43 -19.01 0.85
CA SER A 35 13.81 -19.55 -0.36
C SER A 35 12.28 -19.57 -0.27
N PRO A 36 11.63 -18.39 -0.20
CA PRO A 36 10.18 -18.31 -0.05
C PRO A 36 9.47 -18.75 -1.34
N LYS A 37 8.21 -19.18 -1.20
CA LYS A 37 7.31 -19.27 -2.35
C LYS A 37 6.95 -17.86 -2.83
N MET A 38 7.34 -17.51 -4.06
CA MET A 38 7.05 -16.22 -4.67
C MET A 38 5.80 -16.31 -5.56
N ILE A 39 4.80 -15.44 -5.35
CA ILE A 39 3.56 -15.45 -6.14
C ILE A 39 3.26 -14.05 -6.68
N ILE A 40 3.05 -13.94 -8.00
CA ILE A 40 2.72 -12.71 -8.69
C ILE A 40 1.21 -12.67 -8.98
N PHE A 41 0.53 -11.64 -8.51
CA PHE A 41 -0.90 -11.45 -8.73
C PHE A 41 -1.15 -10.31 -9.71
N ASP A 42 -1.55 -10.64 -10.92
CA ASP A 42 -1.61 -9.71 -12.03
C ASP A 42 -3.05 -9.30 -12.35
N ASP A 43 -3.34 -8.00 -12.26
CA ASP A 43 -4.61 -7.35 -12.61
C ASP A 43 -4.60 -6.76 -14.03
N SER A 44 -3.55 -7.00 -14.82
CA SER A 44 -3.46 -6.56 -16.21
C SER A 44 -4.60 -7.11 -17.06
N SER A 45 -4.98 -6.38 -18.10
CA SER A 45 -5.93 -6.89 -19.08
C SER A 45 -5.38 -8.14 -19.80
N LEU A 46 -6.25 -8.97 -20.37
CA LEU A 46 -5.82 -10.13 -21.19
C LEU A 46 -4.90 -9.74 -22.36
N VAL A 47 -5.04 -8.52 -22.88
CA VAL A 47 -4.17 -7.99 -23.94
C VAL A 47 -2.76 -7.74 -23.40
N ASN A 48 -2.67 -7.07 -22.24
CA ASN A 48 -1.40 -6.80 -21.58
C ASN A 48 -0.73 -8.09 -21.10
N TYR A 49 -1.49 -9.04 -20.56
CA TYR A 49 -1.01 -10.38 -20.23
C TYR A 49 -0.30 -11.03 -21.44
N LYS A 50 -0.99 -11.15 -22.58
CA LYS A 50 -0.42 -11.77 -23.80
C LYS A 50 0.86 -11.07 -24.27
N LYS A 51 0.93 -9.75 -24.08
CA LYS A 51 2.07 -8.94 -24.52
C LYS A 51 3.27 -9.05 -23.58
N TYR A 52 3.05 -9.09 -22.26
CA TYR A 52 4.11 -8.90 -21.28
C TYR A 52 4.43 -10.15 -20.45
N TYR A 53 3.58 -11.18 -20.43
CA TYR A 53 3.88 -12.45 -19.76
C TYR A 53 5.21 -13.09 -20.22
N PRO A 54 5.60 -13.05 -21.51
CA PRO A 54 6.92 -13.54 -21.92
C PRO A 54 8.12 -12.82 -21.28
N LEU A 55 7.93 -11.60 -20.73
CA LEU A 55 8.99 -10.93 -19.95
C LEU A 55 9.17 -11.57 -18.58
N LEU A 56 8.09 -12.11 -18.00
CA LEU A 56 8.13 -12.83 -16.73
C LEU A 56 8.93 -14.15 -16.87
N GLU A 57 8.78 -14.86 -17.99
CA GLU A 57 9.58 -16.07 -18.31
C GLU A 57 11.07 -15.76 -18.53
N GLN A 58 11.40 -14.51 -18.86
CA GLN A 58 12.79 -14.08 -19.00
C GLN A 58 13.49 -13.78 -17.67
N THR A 59 12.74 -13.72 -16.56
CA THR A 59 13.30 -13.42 -15.24
C THR A 59 14.28 -14.50 -14.78
N LYS A 60 15.36 -14.06 -14.15
CA LYS A 60 16.43 -14.91 -13.64
C LYS A 60 16.33 -15.02 -12.13
N THR A 61 15.85 -16.15 -11.63
CA THR A 61 15.70 -16.37 -10.19
C THR A 61 16.25 -17.72 -9.74
N VAL A 62 16.56 -17.81 -8.46
CA VAL A 62 16.79 -19.06 -7.76
C VAL A 62 15.44 -19.68 -7.40
N ASN A 63 14.53 -18.90 -6.79
CA ASN A 63 13.24 -19.38 -6.29
C ASN A 63 12.22 -19.60 -7.40
N ASP A 64 11.28 -20.53 -7.17
CA ASP A 64 10.14 -20.75 -8.07
C ASP A 64 9.17 -19.58 -8.02
N ILE A 65 8.79 -19.11 -9.21
CA ILE A 65 7.76 -18.08 -9.36
C ILE A 65 6.44 -18.75 -9.73
N PHE A 66 5.40 -18.40 -9.00
CA PHE A 66 4.03 -18.75 -9.31
C PHE A 66 3.27 -17.51 -9.78
N TYR A 67 2.30 -17.70 -10.65
CA TYR A 67 1.56 -16.62 -11.28
C TYR A 67 0.06 -16.86 -11.21
N VAL A 68 -0.66 -15.80 -10.85
CA VAL A 68 -2.11 -15.73 -10.75
C VAL A 68 -2.58 -14.54 -11.57
N GLY A 69 -2.88 -14.79 -12.84
CA GLY A 69 -3.30 -13.77 -13.80
C GLY A 69 -4.79 -13.74 -14.06
N PRO A 70 -5.22 -13.03 -15.13
CA PRO A 70 -6.64 -12.83 -15.42
C PRO A 70 -7.44 -14.14 -15.58
N ARG A 71 -6.81 -15.19 -16.09
CA ARG A 71 -7.47 -16.50 -16.29
C ARG A 71 -7.62 -17.24 -14.97
N GLU A 72 -6.55 -17.29 -14.18
CA GLU A 72 -6.51 -17.96 -12.88
C GLU A 72 -7.47 -17.26 -11.89
N LYS A 73 -7.51 -15.93 -11.93
CA LYS A 73 -8.44 -15.11 -11.14
C LYS A 73 -9.90 -15.37 -11.50
N GLU A 74 -10.24 -15.47 -12.79
CA GLU A 74 -11.61 -15.79 -13.20
C GLU A 74 -12.01 -17.22 -12.80
N GLN A 75 -11.09 -18.19 -12.88
CA GLN A 75 -11.31 -19.55 -12.38
C GLN A 75 -11.53 -19.56 -10.87
N PHE A 76 -10.77 -18.77 -10.12
CA PHE A 76 -10.94 -18.62 -8.68
C PHE A 76 -12.30 -18.01 -8.32
N ILE A 77 -12.72 -16.95 -9.01
CA ILE A 77 -14.03 -16.34 -8.80
C ILE A 77 -15.14 -17.34 -9.13
N THR A 78 -15.04 -18.06 -10.25
CA THR A 78 -16.01 -19.11 -10.63
C THR A 78 -16.12 -20.16 -9.53
N LEU A 79 -14.99 -20.62 -8.98
CA LEU A 79 -14.95 -21.56 -7.87
C LEU A 79 -15.72 -21.03 -6.64
N LEU A 80 -15.51 -19.76 -6.26
CA LEU A 80 -16.22 -19.15 -5.14
C LEU A 80 -17.72 -19.08 -5.38
N SER A 81 -18.13 -18.61 -6.56
CA SER A 81 -19.55 -18.49 -6.93
C SER A 81 -20.25 -19.85 -6.94
N ASP A 82 -19.60 -20.89 -7.46
CA ASP A 82 -20.13 -22.26 -7.46
C ASP A 82 -20.28 -22.83 -6.04
N ARG A 83 -19.36 -22.47 -5.12
CA ARG A 83 -19.40 -22.89 -3.72
C ARG A 83 -20.45 -22.16 -2.90
N LEU A 84 -20.67 -20.87 -3.15
CA LEU A 84 -21.71 -20.08 -2.49
C LEU A 84 -23.12 -20.53 -2.85
N ARG A 85 -23.32 -21.05 -4.07
CA ARG A 85 -24.62 -21.53 -4.58
C ARG A 85 -25.74 -20.47 -4.58
N ASP A 86 -25.39 -19.18 -4.51
CA ASP A 86 -26.32 -18.07 -4.64
C ASP A 86 -25.89 -17.12 -5.76
N LYS A 87 -26.66 -17.11 -6.86
CA LYS A 87 -26.40 -16.26 -8.02
C LYS A 87 -26.53 -14.77 -7.71
N LYS A 88 -27.25 -14.39 -6.65
CA LYS A 88 -27.39 -12.98 -6.23
C LYS A 88 -26.09 -12.43 -5.65
N LEU A 89 -25.22 -13.30 -5.11
CA LEU A 89 -23.95 -12.93 -4.51
C LEU A 89 -22.79 -12.90 -5.53
N ASP A 90 -22.99 -13.39 -6.75
CA ASP A 90 -21.93 -13.43 -7.78
C ASP A 90 -21.38 -12.04 -8.10
N SER A 91 -22.26 -11.03 -8.24
CA SER A 91 -21.85 -9.65 -8.47
C SER A 91 -21.03 -9.08 -7.31
N LEU A 92 -21.37 -9.46 -6.08
CA LEU A 92 -20.66 -9.03 -4.89
C LEU A 92 -19.25 -9.64 -4.82
N VAL A 93 -19.12 -10.94 -5.09
CA VAL A 93 -17.81 -11.61 -5.16
C VAL A 93 -16.96 -10.96 -6.26
N ARG A 94 -17.52 -10.73 -7.45
CA ARG A 94 -16.80 -10.06 -8.54
C ARG A 94 -16.36 -8.65 -8.18
N ASN A 95 -17.19 -7.90 -7.45
CA ASN A 95 -16.85 -6.55 -7.00
C ASN A 95 -15.73 -6.55 -5.95
N LEU A 96 -15.74 -7.51 -5.03
CA LEU A 96 -14.71 -7.67 -4.00
C LEU A 96 -13.33 -8.00 -4.58
N PHE A 97 -13.29 -8.75 -5.69
CA PHE A 97 -12.08 -9.16 -6.40
C PHE A 97 -11.86 -8.38 -7.70
N ARG A 98 -12.50 -7.21 -7.86
CA ARG A 98 -12.39 -6.42 -9.10
C ARG A 98 -10.97 -5.89 -9.30
N PRO A 99 -10.53 -5.67 -10.55
CA PRO A 99 -9.24 -5.06 -10.82
C PRO A 99 -9.09 -3.69 -10.14
N SER A 100 -8.30 -3.66 -9.07
CA SER A 100 -8.06 -2.54 -8.15
C SER A 100 -6.99 -2.96 -7.14
N TYR A 101 -6.27 -2.03 -6.51
CA TYR A 101 -5.27 -2.40 -5.50
C TYR A 101 -5.87 -3.28 -4.40
N GLY A 102 -7.01 -2.88 -3.82
CA GLY A 102 -7.69 -3.67 -2.79
C GLY A 102 -8.21 -5.02 -3.31
N GLY A 103 -8.82 -5.06 -4.50
CA GLY A 103 -9.30 -6.32 -5.08
C GLY A 103 -8.16 -7.30 -5.39
N ASN A 104 -7.01 -6.80 -5.87
CA ASN A 104 -5.81 -7.61 -6.09
C ASN A 104 -5.25 -8.16 -4.78
N ARG A 105 -5.11 -7.29 -3.76
CA ARG A 105 -4.67 -7.67 -2.42
C ARG A 105 -5.65 -8.64 -1.74
N ASN A 106 -6.94 -8.63 -2.09
CA ASN A 106 -7.88 -9.65 -1.62
C ASN A 106 -7.52 -11.04 -2.17
N PHE A 107 -7.04 -11.17 -3.42
CA PHE A 107 -6.52 -12.46 -3.91
C PHE A 107 -5.32 -12.93 -3.10
N THR A 108 -4.38 -12.04 -2.75
CA THR A 108 -3.21 -12.42 -1.96
C THR A 108 -3.63 -13.05 -0.63
N LEU A 109 -4.60 -12.45 0.07
CA LEU A 109 -5.16 -13.00 1.32
C LEU A 109 -5.80 -14.38 1.13
N ARG A 110 -6.48 -14.65 0.01
CA ARG A 110 -7.08 -15.97 -0.24
C ARG A 110 -6.02 -17.04 -0.48
N TYR A 111 -5.01 -16.70 -1.28
CA TYR A 111 -3.96 -17.62 -1.69
C TYR A 111 -2.96 -17.92 -0.58
N THR A 112 -2.73 -16.98 0.34
CA THR A 112 -1.83 -17.16 1.49
C THR A 112 -2.54 -17.60 2.77
N LEU A 113 -3.87 -17.79 2.74
CA LEU A 113 -4.64 -18.24 3.91
C LEU A 113 -4.02 -19.49 4.54
N GLY A 114 -3.76 -19.46 5.85
CA GLY A 114 -3.07 -20.52 6.60
C GLY A 114 -1.57 -20.30 6.80
N HIS A 115 -1.01 -19.22 6.25
CA HIS A 115 0.43 -18.93 6.23
C HIS A 115 0.74 -17.51 6.70
N LEU A 116 2.04 -17.21 6.86
CA LEU A 116 2.50 -15.84 6.93
C LEU A 116 2.64 -15.29 5.50
N MET A 117 2.37 -14.00 5.33
CA MET A 117 2.45 -13.35 4.02
C MET A 117 3.28 -12.08 4.14
N VAL A 118 4.29 -11.93 3.29
CA VAL A 118 4.95 -10.65 3.03
C VAL A 118 4.55 -10.20 1.63
N SER A 119 3.91 -9.04 1.53
CA SER A 119 3.45 -8.45 0.28
C SER A 119 4.30 -7.25 -0.07
N SER A 120 4.76 -7.16 -1.32
CA SER A 120 5.47 -6.00 -1.86
C SER A 120 4.76 -5.44 -3.08
N ASP A 121 4.62 -4.13 -3.16
CA ASP A 121 4.25 -3.46 -4.41
C ASP A 121 5.35 -3.66 -5.46
N ASP A 122 4.96 -3.54 -6.74
CA ASP A 122 5.79 -3.84 -7.90
C ASP A 122 6.82 -2.73 -8.23
N ASP A 123 6.85 -1.63 -7.48
CA ASP A 123 7.82 -0.53 -7.60
C ASP A 123 8.68 -0.34 -6.34
N MET A 124 8.69 -1.33 -5.45
CA MET A 124 9.58 -1.39 -4.29
C MET A 124 10.87 -2.17 -4.59
N ARG A 125 11.94 -1.87 -3.84
CA ARG A 125 13.23 -2.56 -3.93
C ARG A 125 13.74 -2.95 -2.53
N PRO A 126 14.49 -4.07 -2.41
CA PRO A 126 15.00 -4.58 -1.13
C PRO A 126 16.31 -3.91 -0.66
N ASP A 127 16.52 -2.67 -1.08
CA ASP A 127 17.59 -1.78 -0.64
C ASP A 127 16.98 -0.48 -0.10
N ALA A 128 17.80 0.38 0.50
CA ALA A 128 17.36 1.65 1.07
C ALA A 128 18.42 2.73 0.89
N LEU A 129 17.98 3.99 0.88
CA LEU A 129 18.85 5.17 0.86
C LEU A 129 19.10 5.64 2.29
N ILE A 130 20.31 5.45 2.80
CA ILE A 130 20.70 5.78 4.18
C ILE A 130 21.76 6.88 4.18
N GLU A 131 21.56 7.94 4.96
CA GLU A 131 22.52 9.03 5.14
C GLU A 131 23.83 8.49 5.74
N THR A 132 24.97 9.02 5.31
CA THR A 132 26.28 8.61 5.84
C THR A 132 26.64 9.28 7.17
N SER A 133 25.84 10.26 7.59
CA SER A 133 26.04 11.02 8.84
C SER A 133 25.82 10.13 10.08
N PRO A 134 26.63 10.26 11.15
CA PRO A 134 26.47 9.50 12.39
C PRO A 134 25.36 10.07 13.31
N GLU A 135 24.38 10.78 12.76
CA GLU A 135 23.29 11.38 13.54
C GLU A 135 22.48 10.31 14.28
N SER A 136 22.27 10.55 15.58
CA SER A 136 21.45 9.71 16.43
C SER A 136 20.05 10.30 16.54
N LEU A 137 19.05 9.40 16.62
CA LEU A 137 17.68 9.81 16.89
C LEU A 137 17.51 10.30 18.33
N SER A 138 16.50 11.14 18.59
CA SER A 138 16.12 11.47 19.97
C SER A 138 15.60 10.23 20.72
N SER A 139 15.27 10.40 22.01
CA SER A 139 14.81 9.28 22.84
C SER A 139 13.48 8.69 22.38
N ASP A 140 12.59 9.53 21.87
CA ASP A 140 11.23 9.22 21.42
C ASP A 140 11.13 9.09 19.90
N GLU A 141 12.18 9.40 19.15
CA GLU A 141 12.19 9.30 17.70
C GLU A 141 12.67 7.91 17.28
N ILE A 142 11.83 7.23 16.49
CA ILE A 142 12.12 5.89 15.95
C ILE A 142 12.58 5.94 14.51
N CYS A 143 12.41 7.06 13.81
CA CYS A 143 12.88 7.22 12.43
C CYS A 143 12.96 8.70 12.09
N ARG A 144 14.00 9.09 11.34
CA ARG A 144 14.18 10.42 10.77
C ARG A 144 14.60 10.30 9.32
N GLY A 145 14.04 11.10 8.44
CA GLY A 145 14.48 11.21 7.05
C GLY A 145 14.39 12.62 6.50
N LYS A 146 15.11 12.84 5.40
CA LYS A 146 15.34 14.15 4.79
C LYS A 146 15.24 14.05 3.26
N LEU A 147 14.86 15.16 2.62
CA LEU A 147 14.82 15.28 1.16
C LEU A 147 16.17 15.73 0.61
N PHE A 148 16.77 14.86 -0.18
CA PHE A 148 17.98 15.08 -0.95
C PHE A 148 17.62 15.33 -2.41
N ARG A 149 18.45 16.13 -3.11
CA ARG A 149 18.40 16.12 -4.56
C ARG A 149 19.08 14.86 -5.10
N LYS A 150 18.66 14.38 -6.27
CA LYS A 150 19.18 13.13 -6.84
C LYS A 150 20.69 13.15 -7.09
N ASP A 151 21.25 14.33 -7.39
CA ASP A 151 22.67 14.58 -7.63
C ASP A 151 23.46 14.93 -6.36
N GLU A 152 22.78 15.06 -5.22
CA GLU A 152 23.38 15.37 -3.94
C GLU A 152 24.09 14.14 -3.36
N SER A 153 25.33 14.33 -2.91
CA SER A 153 26.11 13.29 -2.22
C SER A 153 25.77 13.25 -0.73
N GLY A 154 25.99 12.13 -0.06
CA GLY A 154 25.81 12.02 1.40
C GLY A 154 24.94 10.86 1.86
N TYR A 155 24.54 9.97 0.95
CA TYR A 155 23.82 8.74 1.27
C TYR A 155 24.39 7.54 0.52
N VAL A 156 24.05 6.34 1.00
CA VAL A 156 24.46 5.05 0.43
C VAL A 156 23.27 4.13 0.27
N HIS A 157 23.38 3.18 -0.65
CA HIS A 157 22.45 2.06 -0.76
C HIS A 157 22.80 0.99 0.27
N ARG A 158 21.83 0.60 1.09
CA ARG A 158 21.97 -0.48 2.08
C ARG A 158 20.86 -1.50 1.90
N SER A 159 21.20 -2.78 1.85
CA SER A 159 20.21 -3.87 1.80
C SER A 159 20.03 -4.49 3.19
N PHE A 160 18.82 -4.96 3.46
CA PHE A 160 18.41 -5.57 4.73
C PHE A 160 17.91 -7.00 4.49
N ASP A 161 18.05 -7.88 5.48
CA ASP A 161 17.40 -9.19 5.44
C ASP A 161 15.91 -9.05 5.76
N LEU A 162 15.13 -8.84 4.72
CA LEU A 162 13.71 -8.49 4.84
C LEU A 162 12.87 -9.60 5.44
N LEU A 163 13.09 -10.86 5.04
CA LEU A 163 12.26 -11.96 5.51
C LEU A 163 12.54 -12.25 6.98
N THR A 164 13.80 -12.25 7.41
CA THR A 164 14.13 -12.40 8.82
C THR A 164 13.49 -11.28 9.65
N ALA A 165 13.57 -10.03 9.20
CA ALA A 165 12.96 -8.90 9.92
C ALA A 165 11.44 -9.07 10.14
N PHE A 166 10.72 -9.64 9.16
CA PHE A 166 9.30 -9.97 9.31
C PHE A 166 9.06 -11.22 10.17
N GLU A 167 9.82 -12.29 9.95
CA GLU A 167 9.70 -13.56 10.69
C GLU A 167 10.08 -13.43 12.16
N ASP A 168 10.87 -12.40 12.50
CA ASP A 168 11.22 -12.06 13.87
C ASP A 168 10.03 -11.62 14.71
N VAL A 169 8.98 -11.08 14.10
CA VAL A 169 7.82 -10.53 14.83
C VAL A 169 6.49 -11.15 14.45
N LEU A 170 6.25 -11.46 13.17
CA LEU A 170 4.91 -11.83 12.69
C LEU A 170 4.35 -13.07 13.36
N GLY A 171 3.14 -12.94 13.88
CA GLY A 171 2.39 -14.03 14.51
C GLY A 171 3.00 -14.53 15.82
N LYS A 172 3.98 -13.81 16.39
CA LYS A 172 4.56 -14.04 17.72
C LYS A 172 3.89 -13.17 18.76
N LYS A 173 3.99 -13.62 20.01
CA LYS A 173 3.63 -12.80 21.18
C LYS A 173 4.68 -11.72 21.40
N VAL A 174 4.29 -10.60 21.99
CA VAL A 174 5.22 -9.51 22.34
C VAL A 174 6.36 -9.99 23.24
N SER A 175 6.07 -10.87 24.20
CA SER A 175 7.08 -11.54 25.04
C SER A 175 8.14 -12.37 24.30
N GLN A 176 7.96 -12.64 23.00
CA GLN A 176 8.84 -13.46 22.18
C GLN A 176 9.62 -12.65 21.13
N ILE A 177 9.40 -11.34 21.10
CA ILE A 177 10.02 -10.45 20.11
C ILE A 177 11.41 -10.04 20.61
N PRO A 178 12.40 -9.87 19.70
CA PRO A 178 13.71 -9.36 20.05
C PRO A 178 13.70 -8.08 20.91
N GLU A 179 14.62 -8.01 21.88
CA GLU A 179 14.72 -6.93 22.88
C GLU A 179 15.04 -5.55 22.27
N ASN A 180 15.51 -5.49 21.01
CA ASN A 180 15.80 -4.23 20.33
C ASN A 180 14.55 -3.49 19.83
N TYR A 181 13.37 -4.12 19.89
CA TYR A 181 12.11 -3.46 19.54
C TYR A 181 11.63 -2.56 20.68
N GLU A 182 11.46 -1.27 20.39
CA GLU A 182 10.79 -0.37 21.32
C GLU A 182 9.28 -0.66 21.37
N ILE A 183 8.63 -0.30 22.47
CA ILE A 183 7.21 -0.58 22.72
C ILE A 183 6.49 0.72 23.04
N GLY A 184 5.35 0.98 22.40
CA GLY A 184 4.53 2.13 22.71
C GLY A 184 3.09 2.04 22.24
N GLU A 185 2.33 3.11 22.45
CA GLU A 185 0.92 3.14 22.07
C GLU A 185 0.76 3.26 20.55
N LEU A 186 1.47 4.21 19.94
CA LEU A 186 1.35 4.56 18.53
C LEU A 186 2.58 5.33 18.03
N VAL A 187 2.77 5.33 16.72
CA VAL A 187 3.73 6.19 16.02
C VAL A 187 3.03 7.46 15.54
N VAL A 188 3.62 8.62 15.82
CA VAL A 188 3.18 9.94 15.35
C VAL A 188 4.14 10.43 14.27
N ASP A 189 3.60 10.76 13.10
CA ASP A 189 4.35 11.46 12.07
C ASP A 189 4.34 12.97 12.36
N SER A 190 5.53 13.56 12.42
CA SER A 190 5.71 15.01 12.61
C SER A 190 5.07 15.84 11.49
N THR A 191 4.98 15.30 10.27
CA THR A 191 4.56 16.05 9.08
C THR A 191 3.16 15.73 8.60
N MET A 192 2.52 14.68 9.12
CA MET A 192 1.18 14.24 8.69
C MET A 192 0.14 14.30 9.81
N ASP A 193 -1.11 14.53 9.44
CA ASP A 193 -2.28 14.22 10.27
C ASP A 193 -2.31 12.73 10.56
N LEU A 194 -2.58 12.38 11.82
CA LEU A 194 -2.49 11.01 12.27
C LEU A 194 -3.54 10.12 11.60
N GLU A 195 -4.78 10.59 11.47
CA GLU A 195 -5.90 9.71 11.13
C GLU A 195 -6.13 9.64 9.63
N THR A 196 -5.88 10.73 8.90
CA THR A 196 -6.03 10.76 7.44
C THR A 196 -4.73 10.47 6.70
N ASN A 197 -3.56 10.62 7.36
CA ASN A 197 -2.23 10.74 6.76
C ASN A 197 -2.10 11.90 5.77
N THR A 198 -2.94 12.91 5.91
CA THR A 198 -2.79 14.13 5.10
C THR A 198 -1.65 14.94 5.70
N THR A 199 -0.64 15.25 4.91
CA THR A 199 0.41 16.22 5.17
C THR A 199 -0.13 17.53 5.79
N LYS A 200 0.63 18.07 6.74
CA LYS A 200 0.38 19.36 7.41
C LYS A 200 0.99 20.54 6.63
N GLY A 201 1.50 20.27 5.43
CA GLY A 201 2.23 21.20 4.57
C GLY A 201 3.54 20.57 4.06
N TYR A 202 4.30 21.35 3.29
CA TYR A 202 5.57 20.89 2.73
C TYR A 202 6.70 20.90 3.77
N PHE A 203 7.33 19.75 3.97
CA PHE A 203 8.48 19.56 4.85
C PHE A 203 9.66 18.92 4.10
N ARG A 204 10.88 19.41 4.36
CA ARG A 204 12.12 18.81 3.83
C ARG A 204 12.70 17.71 4.74
N GLU A 205 12.21 17.62 5.96
CA GLU A 205 12.63 16.65 6.97
C GLU A 205 11.38 16.16 7.71
N SER A 206 11.36 14.88 8.07
CA SER A 206 10.29 14.28 8.85
C SER A 206 10.85 13.28 9.86
N SER A 207 10.16 13.22 10.99
CA SER A 207 10.41 12.30 12.09
C SER A 207 9.16 11.49 12.40
N LEU A 208 9.37 10.21 12.71
CA LEU A 208 8.38 9.34 13.33
C LEU A 208 8.70 9.23 14.82
N LEU A 209 7.75 9.61 15.67
CA LEU A 209 7.88 9.67 17.12
C LEU A 209 7.03 8.57 17.76
N LEU A 210 7.63 7.77 18.63
CA LEU A 210 6.95 6.79 19.44
C LEU A 210 6.28 7.47 20.63
N ARG A 211 4.95 7.39 20.68
CA ARG A 211 4.20 7.76 21.87
C ARG A 211 4.22 6.59 22.85
N SER A 212 4.65 6.84 24.08
CA SER A 212 4.64 5.83 25.14
C SER A 212 3.25 5.24 25.36
N GLY A 213 3.22 3.94 25.64
CA GLY A 213 2.01 3.17 25.91
C GLY A 213 2.38 1.83 26.53
N HIS A 214 1.37 1.12 27.03
CA HIS A 214 1.55 -0.23 27.52
C HIS A 214 1.04 -1.23 26.48
N ILE A 215 1.83 -2.26 26.22
CA ILE A 215 1.43 -3.39 25.37
C ILE A 215 1.45 -4.66 26.22
N SER A 216 0.39 -5.46 26.09
CA SER A 216 0.31 -6.78 26.71
C SER A 216 1.40 -7.70 26.15
N GLU A 217 2.13 -8.39 27.03
CA GLU A 217 3.13 -9.40 26.66
C GLU A 217 2.56 -10.57 25.86
N ASP A 218 1.25 -10.80 25.98
CA ASP A 218 0.50 -11.84 25.27
C ASP A 218 -0.11 -11.35 23.95
N ALA A 219 -0.05 -10.05 23.66
CA ALA A 219 -0.54 -9.51 22.39
C ALA A 219 0.26 -10.09 21.22
N ILE A 220 -0.41 -10.28 20.08
CA ILE A 220 0.16 -10.91 18.90
C ILE A 220 0.37 -9.88 17.80
N VAL A 221 1.56 -9.87 17.21
CA VAL A 221 1.83 -9.06 16.02
C VAL A 221 1.09 -9.66 14.82
N LYS A 222 0.02 -9.00 14.39
CA LYS A 222 -0.77 -9.42 13.22
C LYS A 222 -0.31 -8.79 11.92
N MET A 223 0.33 -7.64 12.03
CA MET A 223 0.80 -6.85 10.90
C MET A 223 2.18 -6.28 11.21
N ALA A 224 3.02 -6.19 10.20
CA ALA A 224 4.30 -5.51 10.30
C ALA A 224 4.60 -4.77 8.99
N GLN A 225 5.42 -3.73 9.03
CA GLN A 225 5.83 -2.98 7.83
C GLN A 225 7.28 -2.53 7.95
N THR A 226 7.91 -2.26 6.80
CA THR A 226 9.24 -1.66 6.74
C THR A 226 9.18 -0.15 6.88
N PHE A 227 10.33 0.47 7.13
CA PHE A 227 10.49 1.91 6.84
C PHE A 227 10.74 2.11 5.35
N ARG A 228 10.50 3.32 4.84
CA ARG A 228 10.61 3.63 3.41
C ARG A 228 11.61 4.76 3.13
N THR A 229 12.38 4.59 2.07
CA THR A 229 13.24 5.60 1.41
C THR A 229 12.86 5.72 -0.07
N GLY A 230 13.50 6.62 -0.80
CA GLY A 230 13.38 6.71 -2.25
C GLY A 230 12.47 7.85 -2.67
N THR A 231 11.48 7.58 -3.50
CA THR A 231 10.54 8.60 -3.92
C THR A 231 9.73 9.08 -2.72
N ASN A 232 9.69 10.39 -2.53
CA ASN A 232 8.91 10.98 -1.45
C ASN A 232 7.42 10.73 -1.66
N ASP A 233 6.76 10.25 -0.61
CA ASP A 233 5.31 10.03 -0.55
C ASP A 233 4.68 11.22 0.13
N ILE A 234 4.55 12.26 -0.66
CA ILE A 234 3.83 13.47 -0.31
C ILE A 234 2.45 13.42 -0.91
N ASP A 235 1.51 14.04 -0.20
CA ASP A 235 0.18 14.24 -0.71
C ASP A 235 0.19 14.96 -2.04
N THR A 236 -0.86 14.73 -2.81
CA THR A 236 -1.01 15.30 -4.14
C THR A 236 -1.02 16.82 -4.10
N LEU A 237 -1.63 17.43 -3.08
CA LEU A 237 -1.65 18.88 -2.91
C LEU A 237 -0.28 19.46 -2.53
N ASP A 238 0.50 18.75 -1.72
CA ASP A 238 1.87 19.15 -1.40
C ASP A 238 2.77 19.05 -2.63
N PHE A 239 2.57 18.03 -3.46
CA PHE A 239 3.25 17.91 -4.75
C PHE A 239 2.88 19.08 -5.69
N VAL A 240 1.63 19.54 -5.68
CA VAL A 240 1.23 20.77 -6.37
C VAL A 240 1.98 21.98 -5.81
N GLN A 241 2.10 22.11 -4.49
CA GLN A 241 2.85 23.22 -3.88
C GLN A 241 4.33 23.19 -4.26
N MET A 242 4.97 22.02 -4.31
CA MET A 242 6.33 21.88 -4.83
C MET A 242 6.43 22.35 -6.29
N TYR A 243 5.47 21.96 -7.11
CA TYR A 243 5.40 22.39 -8.50
C TYR A 243 5.21 23.91 -8.63
N LEU A 244 4.38 24.52 -7.78
CA LEU A 244 4.13 25.96 -7.77
C LEU A 244 5.34 26.76 -7.29
N ASN A 245 6.09 26.25 -6.31
CA ASN A 245 7.27 26.90 -5.74
C ASN A 245 8.53 26.81 -6.62
N ASN A 246 8.51 26.00 -7.68
CA ASN A 246 9.59 25.93 -8.65
C ASN A 246 9.19 26.62 -9.97
N ASP A 247 9.54 27.90 -10.10
CA ASP A 247 9.24 28.73 -11.27
C ASP A 247 9.83 28.21 -12.58
N SER A 248 10.89 27.38 -12.50
CA SER A 248 11.55 26.77 -13.66
C SER A 248 10.93 25.45 -14.11
N GLN A 249 10.05 24.85 -13.30
CA GLN A 249 9.51 23.53 -13.56
C GLN A 249 8.36 23.58 -14.57
N ILE A 250 8.49 22.99 -15.75
CA ILE A 250 7.40 23.00 -16.75
C ILE A 250 6.41 21.88 -16.48
N ASN A 251 6.90 20.66 -16.32
CA ASN A 251 6.09 19.46 -16.03
C ASN A 251 6.19 19.06 -14.55
N PRO A 252 5.08 18.91 -13.82
CA PRO A 252 5.13 18.42 -12.43
C PRO A 252 5.82 17.05 -12.29
N ASP A 253 5.75 16.18 -13.30
CA ASP A 253 6.32 14.81 -13.23
C ASP A 253 7.85 14.76 -13.14
N ASP A 254 8.57 15.86 -13.38
CA ASP A 254 10.04 15.89 -13.30
C ASP A 254 10.56 16.28 -11.91
N LEU A 255 9.68 16.51 -10.92
CA LEU A 255 10.06 16.71 -9.53
C LEU A 255 10.63 15.40 -8.95
N ASN A 256 11.92 15.40 -8.58
CA ASN A 256 12.68 14.19 -8.23
C ASN A 256 13.56 14.38 -6.99
N GLU A 257 13.02 14.93 -5.90
CA GLU A 257 13.68 14.86 -4.59
C GLU A 257 13.55 13.43 -4.02
N LEU A 258 14.63 12.91 -3.44
CA LEU A 258 14.71 11.59 -2.82
C LEU A 258 14.61 11.72 -1.31
N TYR A 259 13.75 10.92 -0.69
CA TYR A 259 13.67 10.74 0.75
C TYR A 259 14.72 9.74 1.21
N VAL A 260 15.68 10.23 1.98
CA VAL A 260 16.80 9.47 2.54
C VAL A 260 16.60 9.35 4.04
N LEU A 261 16.76 8.15 4.60
CA LEU A 261 16.69 7.96 6.04
C LEU A 261 18.02 8.30 6.70
N VAL A 262 17.95 9.08 7.77
CA VAL A 262 19.08 9.36 8.65
C VAL A 262 19.36 8.13 9.51
N ASN A 263 18.34 7.65 10.21
CA ASN A 263 18.42 6.54 11.13
C ASN A 263 17.00 6.03 11.46
N PHE A 264 16.88 4.80 11.95
CA PHE A 264 15.61 4.20 12.35
C PHE A 264 15.82 3.15 13.45
N ARG A 265 14.75 2.81 14.17
CA ARG A 265 14.68 1.76 15.19
C ARG A 265 13.36 1.01 15.07
N PRO A 266 13.35 -0.32 15.21
CA PRO A 266 12.12 -1.10 15.13
C PRO A 266 11.22 -0.85 16.35
N VAL A 267 9.91 -0.98 16.16
CA VAL A 267 8.92 -0.70 17.20
C VAL A 267 7.71 -1.61 17.10
N ILE A 268 7.05 -1.85 18.23
CA ILE A 268 5.73 -2.47 18.32
C ILE A 268 4.74 -1.44 18.89
N THR A 269 3.55 -1.36 18.29
CA THR A 269 2.49 -0.44 18.74
C THR A 269 1.10 -1.08 18.77
N ASN A 270 0.26 -0.62 19.71
CA ASN A 270 -1.17 -0.96 19.77
C ASN A 270 -1.94 -0.39 18.58
N LYS A 271 -1.54 0.79 18.08
CA LYS A 271 -2.16 1.44 16.93
C LYS A 271 -1.13 1.68 15.84
N ASN A 272 -1.54 1.48 14.59
CA ASN A 272 -0.73 1.83 13.43
C ASN A 272 -1.52 2.74 12.49
N TRP A 273 -1.41 4.04 12.75
CA TRP A 273 -2.00 5.07 11.90
C TRP A 273 -1.13 5.40 10.68
N ARG A 274 0.20 5.28 10.82
CA ARG A 274 1.16 5.46 9.74
C ARG A 274 1.41 4.17 8.96
N MET A 275 0.34 3.48 8.58
CA MET A 275 0.46 2.32 7.70
C MET A 275 0.85 2.79 6.29
N ASP A 276 2.08 2.49 5.88
CA ASP A 276 2.67 2.92 4.60
C ASP A 276 3.16 1.70 3.82
N CYS A 277 2.21 0.99 3.22
CA CYS A 277 2.41 -0.38 2.81
C CYS A 277 2.88 -0.52 1.37
N GLY A 278 4.07 0.01 1.09
CA GLY A 278 4.87 -0.44 -0.05
C GLY A 278 5.27 -1.91 0.13
N VAL A 279 5.69 -2.29 1.35
CA VAL A 279 5.84 -3.70 1.73
C VAL A 279 5.38 -3.92 3.15
N ALA A 280 4.57 -4.95 3.34
CA ALA A 280 4.03 -5.30 4.64
C ALA A 280 3.90 -6.80 4.82
N GLY A 281 4.07 -7.20 6.07
CA GLY A 281 3.93 -8.54 6.58
C GLY A 281 2.60 -8.73 7.32
N TYR A 282 2.02 -9.92 7.21
CA TYR A 282 0.69 -10.25 7.70
C TYR A 282 0.66 -11.67 8.27
N ASP A 283 0.09 -11.82 9.47
CA ASP A 283 -0.28 -13.13 10.03
C ASP A 283 -1.64 -13.58 9.49
N ASN A 284 -1.63 -14.19 8.30
CA ASN A 284 -2.83 -14.66 7.62
C ASN A 284 -3.18 -16.14 7.93
N ARG A 285 -2.69 -16.68 9.05
CA ARG A 285 -2.91 -18.09 9.41
C ARG A 285 -4.38 -18.43 9.70
N LEU A 286 -5.10 -17.48 10.32
CA LEU A 286 -6.51 -17.63 10.66
C LEU A 286 -7.43 -16.82 9.73
N GLY A 287 -6.87 -16.18 8.72
CA GLY A 287 -7.54 -15.14 7.94
C GLY A 287 -7.36 -13.76 8.53
N LEU A 288 -7.67 -12.76 7.69
CA LEU A 288 -7.63 -11.33 7.98
C LEU A 288 -8.81 -10.65 7.29
N PRO A 289 -9.20 -9.42 7.68
CA PRO A 289 -10.21 -8.65 6.97
C PRO A 289 -9.88 -8.39 5.50
N PRO A 290 -10.88 -8.11 4.64
CA PRO A 290 -10.61 -7.77 3.24
C PRO A 290 -10.03 -6.37 3.16
N PHE A 291 -9.12 -6.15 2.20
CA PHE A 291 -8.85 -4.79 1.74
C PHE A 291 -10.12 -4.21 1.11
N PHE A 292 -10.35 -2.91 1.28
CA PHE A 292 -11.47 -2.27 0.61
C PHE A 292 -11.26 -2.32 -0.91
N PRO A 293 -12.21 -2.88 -1.69
CA PRO A 293 -12.02 -3.05 -3.12
C PRO A 293 -12.25 -1.72 -3.85
N THR A 294 -11.44 -0.69 -3.60
CA THR A 294 -11.64 0.68 -4.09
C THR A 294 -10.58 1.11 -5.11
N ARG A 295 -10.91 2.11 -5.93
CA ARG A 295 -9.96 2.82 -6.81
C ARG A 295 -9.40 4.10 -6.20
N LEU A 296 -9.89 4.47 -5.01
CA LEU A 296 -9.55 5.72 -4.33
C LEU A 296 -8.21 5.66 -3.57
N ARG A 297 -7.47 4.55 -3.64
CA ARG A 297 -6.13 4.36 -3.01
C ARG A 297 -6.12 4.56 -1.49
N PHE A 298 -7.07 3.94 -0.78
CA PHE A 298 -7.04 3.83 0.69
C PHE A 298 -7.49 2.42 1.14
N GLU A 299 -7.29 1.42 0.29
CA GLU A 299 -7.75 0.05 0.47
C GLU A 299 -7.27 -0.60 1.78
N ASP A 300 -6.13 -0.16 2.29
CA ASP A 300 -5.48 -0.63 3.51
C ASP A 300 -5.96 0.08 4.78
N TYR A 301 -6.76 1.15 4.66
CA TYR A 301 -7.26 1.92 5.81
C TYR A 301 -8.02 1.06 6.82
N ILE A 302 -8.68 0.00 6.36
CA ILE A 302 -9.32 -1.00 7.22
C ILE A 302 -8.36 -1.55 8.28
N TYR A 303 -7.10 -1.80 7.95
CA TYR A 303 -6.13 -2.36 8.88
C TYR A 303 -5.69 -1.37 9.96
N ARG A 304 -5.73 -0.06 9.67
CA ARG A 304 -5.48 1.00 10.67
C ARG A 304 -6.57 1.02 11.75
N LEU A 305 -7.79 0.66 11.38
CA LEU A 305 -8.92 0.54 12.32
C LEU A 305 -8.90 -0.84 13.01
N TRP A 306 -8.73 -1.90 12.24
CA TRP A 306 -8.81 -3.28 12.70
C TRP A 306 -7.71 -3.67 13.69
N ILE A 307 -6.50 -3.14 13.56
CA ILE A 307 -5.40 -3.48 14.48
C ILE A 307 -5.65 -3.04 15.92
N GLN A 308 -6.57 -2.10 16.15
CA GLN A 308 -6.85 -1.51 17.46
C GLN A 308 -7.67 -2.44 18.38
N GLN A 309 -7.77 -3.72 18.04
CA GLN A 309 -8.38 -4.76 18.86
C GLN A 309 -7.50 -5.08 20.08
N GLU A 310 -8.14 -5.60 21.11
CA GLU A 310 -7.42 -6.10 22.27
C GLU A 310 -6.50 -7.26 21.87
N ASN A 311 -5.28 -7.29 22.43
CA ASN A 311 -4.27 -8.33 22.18
C ASN A 311 -3.81 -8.45 20.71
N VAL A 312 -4.06 -7.44 19.88
CA VAL A 312 -3.52 -7.33 18.52
C VAL A 312 -2.60 -6.11 18.47
N VAL A 313 -1.43 -6.28 17.85
CA VAL A 313 -0.45 -5.20 17.68
C VAL A 313 0.15 -5.21 16.29
N ALA A 314 0.74 -4.08 15.90
CA ALA A 314 1.52 -3.93 14.68
C ALA A 314 2.99 -3.62 14.99
N ALA A 315 3.87 -3.82 14.00
CA ALA A 315 5.29 -3.49 14.12
C ALA A 315 5.81 -2.66 12.93
N HIS A 316 6.78 -1.78 13.20
CA HIS A 316 7.77 -1.41 12.18
C HIS A 316 9.00 -2.30 12.41
N VAL A 317 9.41 -3.04 11.38
CA VAL A 317 10.49 -4.03 11.50
C VAL A 317 11.86 -3.38 11.36
N ASP A 318 12.90 -4.13 11.73
CA ASP A 318 14.30 -3.72 11.60
C ASP A 318 14.79 -3.81 10.13
N ALA A 319 14.04 -3.20 9.22
CA ALA A 319 14.37 -3.15 7.81
C ALA A 319 13.74 -1.94 7.11
N VAL A 320 14.42 -1.51 6.06
CA VAL A 320 14.04 -0.38 5.22
C VAL A 320 14.01 -0.80 3.77
N GLN A 321 13.13 -0.18 2.99
CA GLN A 321 13.04 -0.41 1.55
C GLN A 321 12.91 0.88 0.76
N ASN A 322 13.30 0.77 -0.50
CA ASN A 322 13.36 1.87 -1.43
C ASN A 322 12.16 1.82 -2.36
N HIS A 323 11.48 2.95 -2.48
CA HIS A 323 10.39 3.15 -3.41
C HIS A 323 10.89 3.87 -4.66
N ASN A 324 10.82 3.18 -5.79
CA ASN A 324 11.20 3.74 -7.08
C ASN A 324 9.95 4.05 -7.88
N ARG A 325 9.36 5.24 -7.68
CA ARG A 325 8.11 5.66 -8.31
C ARG A 325 8.13 5.39 -9.81
N ASN A 326 7.18 4.57 -10.25
CA ASN A 326 6.95 4.31 -11.65
C ASN A 326 5.81 5.22 -12.15
N ASN A 327 6.13 6.07 -13.13
CA ASN A 327 5.21 7.05 -13.73
C ASN A 327 4.31 6.44 -14.83
N TYR A 328 4.49 5.16 -15.18
CA TYR A 328 3.67 4.49 -16.18
C TYR A 328 2.21 4.30 -15.72
N MET A 329 1.26 4.73 -16.55
CA MET A 329 -0.19 4.65 -16.32
C MET A 329 -0.71 5.34 -15.04
N ARG A 330 -0.12 6.48 -14.66
CA ARG A 330 -0.69 7.31 -13.58
C ARG A 330 -1.94 8.06 -14.03
N SER A 331 -2.82 8.31 -13.06
CA SER A 331 -3.95 9.20 -13.24
C SER A 331 -3.47 10.65 -13.36
N PRO A 332 -4.19 11.51 -14.08
CA PRO A 332 -3.89 12.94 -14.09
C PRO A 332 -3.85 13.52 -12.67
N LEU A 333 -2.95 14.46 -12.41
CA LEU A 333 -2.75 15.03 -11.07
C LEU A 333 -4.04 15.57 -10.44
N VAL A 334 -4.90 16.24 -11.23
CA VAL A 334 -6.21 16.74 -10.77
C VAL A 334 -7.15 15.63 -10.28
N SER A 335 -7.03 14.42 -10.86
CA SER A 335 -7.83 13.26 -10.46
C SER A 335 -7.26 12.61 -9.20
N GLU A 336 -5.93 12.64 -9.00
CA GLU A 336 -5.31 12.24 -7.74
C GLU A 336 -5.76 13.17 -6.59
N ILE A 337 -5.81 14.50 -6.82
CA ILE A 337 -6.34 15.48 -5.84
C ILE A 337 -7.79 15.17 -5.47
N PHE A 338 -8.66 14.97 -6.47
CA PHE A 338 -10.06 14.62 -6.21
C PHE A 338 -10.19 13.33 -5.40
N ASN A 339 -9.47 12.28 -5.78
CA ASN A 339 -9.51 11.00 -5.07
C ASN A 339 -9.03 11.14 -3.62
N GLU A 340 -8.00 11.94 -3.37
CA GLU A 340 -7.46 12.19 -2.03
C GLU A 340 -8.49 12.87 -1.12
N GLU A 341 -9.18 13.92 -1.60
CA GLU A 341 -10.22 14.60 -0.83
C GLU A 341 -11.41 13.71 -0.51
N ILE A 342 -11.87 12.91 -1.49
CA ILE A 342 -12.94 11.92 -1.27
C ILE A 342 -12.48 10.86 -0.27
N SER A 343 -11.24 10.39 -0.38
CA SER A 343 -10.67 9.42 0.57
C SER A 343 -10.59 9.97 1.98
N ASN A 344 -10.19 11.23 2.16
CA ASN A 344 -10.10 11.87 3.46
C ASN A 344 -11.49 12.00 4.12
N LEU A 345 -12.51 12.35 3.34
CA LEU A 345 -13.90 12.36 3.80
C LEU A 345 -14.33 10.95 4.27
N LEU A 346 -14.11 9.93 3.44
CA LEU A 346 -14.46 8.55 3.76
C LEU A 346 -13.74 8.03 5.02
N LYS A 347 -12.43 8.29 5.14
CA LYS A 347 -11.63 7.91 6.32
C LYS A 347 -12.24 8.48 7.60
N ARG A 348 -12.57 9.78 7.63
CA ARG A 348 -13.20 10.43 8.79
C ARG A 348 -14.56 9.80 9.12
N LYS A 349 -15.47 9.72 8.15
CA LYS A 349 -16.83 9.21 8.36
C LYS A 349 -16.87 7.73 8.80
N ILE A 350 -16.00 6.89 8.22
CA ILE A 350 -15.89 5.48 8.61
C ILE A 350 -15.34 5.37 10.03
N LYS A 351 -14.27 6.09 10.35
CA LYS A 351 -13.66 6.08 11.69
C LYS A 351 -14.64 6.55 12.76
N ASP A 352 -15.32 7.66 12.53
CA ASP A 352 -16.26 8.27 13.49
C ASP A 352 -17.53 7.43 13.73
N SER A 353 -17.83 6.50 12.81
CA SER A 353 -18.98 5.60 12.91
C SER A 353 -18.60 4.16 13.22
N LEU A 354 -17.32 3.87 13.47
CA LEU A 354 -16.84 2.53 13.83
C LEU A 354 -17.42 2.12 15.19
N TYR A 355 -18.07 0.95 15.23
CA TYR A 355 -18.71 0.46 16.46
C TYR A 355 -18.35 -0.98 16.82
N HIS A 356 -17.67 -1.72 15.93
CA HIS A 356 -17.26 -3.10 16.21
C HIS A 356 -16.05 -3.53 15.39
N LEU A 357 -15.18 -4.32 16.00
CA LEU A 357 -14.01 -4.98 15.41
C LEU A 357 -14.10 -6.47 15.72
N ASP A 358 -13.77 -7.30 14.72
CA ASP A 358 -13.80 -8.77 14.80
C ASP A 358 -12.61 -9.34 14.01
N ASP A 359 -12.27 -10.61 14.20
CA ASP A 359 -11.07 -11.24 13.62
C ASP A 359 -10.98 -11.11 12.10
N LEU A 360 -12.12 -11.15 11.41
CA LEU A 360 -12.21 -11.16 9.95
C LEU A 360 -12.90 -9.93 9.37
N THR A 361 -13.34 -8.96 10.18
CA THR A 361 -14.13 -7.84 9.69
C THR A 361 -14.13 -6.62 10.63
N ILE A 362 -14.70 -5.52 10.17
CA ILE A 362 -15.04 -4.35 10.98
C ILE A 362 -16.51 -3.98 10.72
N LYS A 363 -17.14 -3.25 11.63
CA LYS A 363 -18.47 -2.67 11.38
C LYS A 363 -18.51 -1.19 11.76
N PHE A 364 -19.09 -0.40 10.86
CA PHE A 364 -19.27 1.03 11.02
C PHE A 364 -20.68 1.44 10.59
N GLY A 365 -21.18 2.57 11.10
CA GLY A 365 -22.57 3.01 10.92
C GLY A 365 -22.79 3.96 9.75
N TYR A 366 -21.71 4.45 9.12
CA TYR A 366 -21.80 5.37 7.98
C TYR A 366 -22.45 4.71 6.76
N ASN A 367 -23.45 5.37 6.18
CA ASN A 367 -24.25 4.86 5.06
C ASN A 367 -24.10 5.69 3.78
N GLY A 368 -23.02 6.46 3.66
CA GLY A 368 -22.71 7.20 2.43
C GLY A 368 -23.34 8.59 2.32
N ASP A 369 -23.88 9.14 3.41
CA ASP A 369 -24.40 10.50 3.44
C ASP A 369 -23.27 11.55 3.27
N VAL A 370 -23.50 12.52 2.39
CA VAL A 370 -22.58 13.65 2.16
C VAL A 370 -23.33 14.93 2.44
N THR A 371 -22.92 15.64 3.48
CA THR A 371 -23.56 16.90 3.88
C THR A 371 -23.10 18.05 2.99
N LEU A 372 -23.84 19.17 3.04
CA LEU A 372 -23.42 20.39 2.37
C LEU A 372 -22.08 20.89 2.94
N GLN A 373 -21.91 20.81 4.26
CA GLN A 373 -20.66 21.19 4.93
C GLN A 373 -19.47 20.36 4.43
N ASP A 374 -19.62 19.03 4.28
CA ASP A 374 -18.55 18.18 3.74
C ASP A 374 -18.11 18.64 2.35
N SER A 375 -19.07 19.07 1.53
CA SER A 375 -18.82 19.57 0.16
C SER A 375 -18.17 20.95 0.16
N GLU A 376 -18.65 21.86 1.00
CA GLU A 376 -18.12 23.22 1.14
C GLU A 376 -16.67 23.20 1.65
N GLU A 377 -16.34 22.35 2.62
CA GLU A 377 -14.97 22.22 3.13
C GLU A 377 -13.98 21.79 2.04
N ILE A 378 -14.36 20.78 1.24
CA ILE A 378 -13.53 20.31 0.12
C ILE A 378 -13.40 21.43 -0.93
N LEU A 379 -14.51 22.03 -1.35
CA LEU A 379 -14.50 23.06 -2.38
C LEU A 379 -13.70 24.29 -1.95
N GLN A 380 -13.85 24.75 -0.70
CA GLN A 380 -13.09 25.89 -0.18
C GLN A 380 -11.59 25.64 -0.26
N LYS A 381 -11.13 24.44 0.15
CA LYS A 381 -9.72 24.05 0.07
C LYS A 381 -9.21 24.08 -1.38
N ILE A 382 -9.95 23.47 -2.30
CA ILE A 382 -9.50 23.36 -3.70
C ILE A 382 -9.63 24.68 -4.46
N THR A 383 -10.62 25.53 -4.15
CA THR A 383 -10.72 26.88 -4.71
C THR A 383 -9.54 27.76 -4.29
N ALA A 384 -9.02 27.60 -3.07
CA ALA A 384 -7.81 28.29 -2.64
C ALA A 384 -6.60 27.87 -3.50
N THR A 385 -6.36 26.56 -3.66
CA THR A 385 -5.30 26.02 -4.53
C THR A 385 -5.46 26.48 -5.99
N HIS A 386 -6.69 26.44 -6.54
CA HIS A 386 -6.99 26.92 -7.88
C HIS A 386 -6.60 28.40 -8.05
N THR A 387 -6.91 29.23 -7.06
CA THR A 387 -6.58 30.67 -7.07
C THR A 387 -5.06 30.89 -7.08
N GLU A 388 -4.30 30.08 -6.35
CA GLU A 388 -2.84 30.12 -6.36
C GLU A 388 -2.25 29.74 -7.71
N ILE A 389 -2.76 28.67 -8.33
CA ILE A 389 -2.34 28.23 -9.68
C ILE A 389 -2.58 29.34 -10.70
N VAL A 390 -3.76 29.98 -10.68
CA VAL A 390 -4.08 31.08 -11.60
C VAL A 390 -3.15 32.28 -11.38
N LYS A 391 -2.85 32.63 -10.12
CA LYS A 391 -1.89 33.70 -9.80
C LYS A 391 -0.48 33.36 -10.28
N ALA A 392 -0.04 32.11 -10.11
CA ALA A 392 1.26 31.64 -10.61
C ALA A 392 1.33 31.75 -12.15
N ALA A 393 0.26 31.34 -12.85
CA ALA A 393 0.18 31.44 -14.31
C ALA A 393 0.28 32.89 -14.82
N GLN A 394 -0.30 33.84 -14.10
CA GLN A 394 -0.22 35.27 -14.44
C GLN A 394 1.18 35.86 -14.25
N LYS A 395 1.95 35.33 -13.28
CA LYS A 395 3.31 35.79 -12.97
C LYS A 395 4.39 35.11 -13.80
N ALA A 396 4.10 33.93 -14.34
CA ALA A 396 5.05 33.13 -15.11
C ALA A 396 5.54 33.94 -16.33
N GLN A 397 6.87 34.06 -16.43
CA GLN A 397 7.53 34.75 -17.55
C GLN A 397 7.68 33.84 -18.76
N ASP A 398 7.87 32.54 -18.51
CA ASP A 398 7.96 31.51 -19.53
C ASP A 398 6.56 31.12 -20.06
N GLN A 399 6.44 31.04 -21.38
CA GLN A 399 5.16 30.81 -22.05
C GLN A 399 4.69 29.36 -21.86
N ASP A 400 5.60 28.38 -21.90
CA ASP A 400 5.27 26.97 -21.74
C ASP A 400 4.79 26.69 -20.30
N ARG A 401 5.46 27.27 -19.29
CA ARG A 401 5.03 27.22 -17.89
C ARG A 401 3.65 27.84 -17.70
N LYS A 402 3.39 28.99 -18.33
CA LYS A 402 2.08 29.67 -18.26
C LYS A 402 0.97 28.80 -18.83
N GLU A 403 1.18 28.22 -20.01
CA GLU A 403 0.20 27.34 -20.66
C GLU A 403 -0.05 26.07 -19.82
N SER A 404 1.00 25.48 -19.27
CA SER A 404 0.91 24.33 -18.36
C SER A 404 0.05 24.63 -17.13
N LEU A 405 0.30 25.75 -16.44
CA LEU A 405 -0.49 26.18 -15.28
C LEU A 405 -1.94 26.51 -15.63
N GLN A 406 -2.19 27.14 -16.78
CA GLN A 406 -3.55 27.44 -17.24
C GLN A 406 -4.34 26.17 -17.55
N LEU A 407 -3.71 25.20 -18.22
CA LEU A 407 -4.30 23.90 -18.49
C LEU A 407 -4.59 23.15 -17.19
N PHE A 408 -3.69 23.23 -16.21
CA PHE A 408 -3.89 22.61 -14.90
C PHE A 408 -5.09 23.23 -14.16
N ALA A 409 -5.17 24.57 -14.11
CA ALA A 409 -6.30 25.28 -13.50
C ALA A 409 -7.64 24.93 -14.16
N ALA A 410 -7.69 24.93 -15.50
CA ALA A 410 -8.89 24.57 -16.25
C ALA A 410 -9.34 23.13 -15.97
N ASN A 411 -8.40 22.18 -15.90
CA ASN A 411 -8.69 20.80 -15.56
C ASN A 411 -9.16 20.64 -14.11
N LEU A 412 -8.59 21.39 -13.16
CA LEU A 412 -8.99 21.37 -11.76
C LEU A 412 -10.43 21.87 -11.61
N SER A 413 -10.76 23.01 -12.23
CA SER A 413 -12.13 23.53 -12.26
C SER A 413 -13.12 22.52 -12.85
N ARG A 414 -12.74 21.84 -13.94
CA ARG A 414 -13.61 20.82 -14.57
C ARG A 414 -13.85 19.61 -13.67
N VAL A 415 -12.81 19.07 -13.02
CA VAL A 415 -12.93 17.90 -12.14
C VAL A 415 -13.75 18.22 -10.90
N PHE A 416 -13.64 19.43 -10.38
CA PHE A 416 -14.42 19.91 -9.24
C PHE A 416 -15.71 20.64 -9.67
N TYR A 417 -16.24 20.30 -10.85
CA TYR A 417 -17.58 20.70 -11.28
C TYR A 417 -17.82 22.22 -11.30
N GLY A 418 -16.81 22.99 -11.70
CA GLY A 418 -16.87 24.45 -11.73
C GLY A 418 -16.83 25.11 -10.34
N PHE A 419 -16.60 24.32 -9.29
CA PHE A 419 -16.73 24.73 -7.88
C PHE A 419 -18.17 25.09 -7.46
N GLU A 420 -19.17 24.57 -8.17
CA GLU A 420 -20.58 24.76 -7.85
C GLU A 420 -21.01 23.79 -6.72
N PRO A 421 -21.35 24.26 -5.50
CA PRO A 421 -21.55 23.41 -4.34
C PRO A 421 -22.63 22.34 -4.52
N ASP A 422 -23.80 22.73 -5.02
CA ASP A 422 -24.94 21.80 -5.20
C ASP A 422 -24.60 20.69 -6.20
N PHE A 423 -23.95 21.06 -7.32
CA PHE A 423 -23.59 20.10 -8.35
C PHE A 423 -22.45 19.18 -7.90
N PHE A 424 -21.47 19.72 -7.17
CA PHE A 424 -20.41 18.92 -6.55
C PHE A 424 -20.99 17.92 -5.55
N GLN A 425 -21.84 18.37 -4.62
CA GLN A 425 -22.45 17.51 -3.59
C GLN A 425 -23.24 16.37 -4.22
N GLN A 426 -24.07 16.64 -5.24
CA GLN A 426 -24.87 15.60 -5.90
C GLN A 426 -23.99 14.51 -6.54
N ASN A 427 -22.91 14.92 -7.22
CA ASN A 427 -22.00 13.98 -7.86
C ASN A 427 -21.20 13.16 -6.85
N VAL A 428 -20.68 13.81 -5.80
CA VAL A 428 -19.90 13.17 -4.74
C VAL A 428 -20.76 12.22 -3.92
N SER A 429 -22.00 12.60 -3.59
CA SER A 429 -22.94 11.73 -2.86
C SER A 429 -23.12 10.39 -3.56
N ARG A 430 -23.30 10.39 -4.88
CA ARG A 430 -23.44 9.15 -5.66
C ARG A 430 -22.18 8.29 -5.62
N ILE A 431 -21.00 8.90 -5.76
CA ILE A 431 -19.72 8.17 -5.72
C ILE A 431 -19.54 7.53 -4.35
N ILE A 432 -19.83 8.27 -3.28
CA ILE A 432 -19.66 7.81 -1.90
C ILE A 432 -20.67 6.72 -1.55
N ASP A 433 -21.94 6.88 -1.92
CA ASP A 433 -22.98 5.87 -1.72
C ASP A 433 -22.61 4.53 -2.37
N ASP A 434 -22.16 4.57 -3.64
CA ASP A 434 -21.70 3.39 -4.38
C ASP A 434 -20.52 2.68 -3.68
N VAL A 435 -19.56 3.47 -3.18
CA VAL A 435 -18.34 2.95 -2.53
C VAL A 435 -18.66 2.36 -1.16
N VAL A 436 -19.43 3.07 -0.33
CA VAL A 436 -19.78 2.64 1.03
C VAL A 436 -20.67 1.40 0.99
N SER A 437 -21.63 1.36 0.06
CA SER A 437 -22.45 0.16 -0.17
C SER A 437 -21.60 -1.07 -0.53
N GLN A 438 -20.57 -0.88 -1.36
CA GLN A 438 -19.62 -1.95 -1.70
C GLN A 438 -18.81 -2.40 -0.47
N PHE A 439 -18.44 -1.50 0.42
CA PHE A 439 -17.68 -1.84 1.63
C PHE A 439 -18.51 -2.67 2.60
N HIS A 440 -19.75 -2.25 2.90
CA HIS A 440 -20.64 -3.02 3.77
C HIS A 440 -20.87 -4.43 3.24
N ALA A 441 -21.20 -4.55 1.95
CA ALA A 441 -21.45 -5.84 1.35
C ALA A 441 -20.18 -6.73 1.32
N ALA A 442 -19.01 -6.14 1.05
CA ALA A 442 -17.73 -6.84 1.11
C ALA A 442 -17.43 -7.40 2.51
N LEU A 443 -17.63 -6.58 3.54
CA LEU A 443 -17.39 -6.93 4.94
C LEU A 443 -18.36 -8.00 5.46
N GLU A 444 -19.59 -8.02 4.94
CA GLU A 444 -20.62 -9.00 5.31
C GLU A 444 -20.32 -10.40 4.76
N ILE A 445 -19.97 -10.53 3.48
CA ILE A 445 -19.75 -11.84 2.84
C ILE A 445 -18.37 -12.44 3.17
N TRP A 446 -17.41 -11.62 3.56
CA TRP A 446 -16.01 -12.02 3.67
C TRP A 446 -15.73 -13.23 4.58
N PRO A 447 -16.29 -13.33 5.81
CA PRO A 447 -16.08 -14.50 6.67
C PRO A 447 -16.47 -15.82 5.99
N THR A 448 -17.59 -15.84 5.26
CA THR A 448 -18.04 -17.00 4.47
C THR A 448 -17.03 -17.37 3.39
N LEU A 449 -16.43 -16.38 2.71
CA LEU A 449 -15.40 -16.62 1.70
C LEU A 449 -14.09 -17.15 2.32
N VAL A 450 -13.73 -16.73 3.53
CA VAL A 450 -12.61 -17.30 4.30
C VAL A 450 -12.85 -18.77 4.55
N GLU A 451 -14.02 -19.14 5.05
CA GLU A 451 -14.38 -20.52 5.32
C GLU A 451 -14.33 -21.39 4.05
N ILE A 452 -14.92 -20.93 2.94
CA ILE A 452 -14.88 -21.65 1.66
C ILE A 452 -13.43 -21.89 1.21
N CYS A 453 -12.59 -20.86 1.24
CA CYS A 453 -11.18 -20.98 0.83
C CYS A 453 -10.40 -21.91 1.76
N TYR A 454 -10.63 -21.84 3.08
CA TYR A 454 -9.98 -22.70 4.05
C TYR A 454 -10.22 -24.18 3.72
N PHE A 455 -11.48 -24.58 3.55
CA PHE A 455 -11.83 -25.97 3.21
C PHE A 455 -11.44 -26.39 1.78
N GLN A 456 -11.37 -25.44 0.84
CA GLN A 456 -10.93 -25.75 -0.51
C GLN A 456 -9.44 -26.06 -0.55
N LYS A 457 -8.60 -25.27 0.15
CA LYS A 457 -7.14 -25.45 0.17
C LYS A 457 -6.69 -26.76 0.80
N ASP A 458 -7.50 -27.34 1.69
CA ASP A 458 -7.25 -28.68 2.22
C ASP A 458 -7.48 -29.80 1.19
N LYS A 459 -8.27 -29.54 0.13
CA LYS A 459 -8.64 -30.53 -0.88
C LYS A 459 -7.84 -30.39 -2.16
N GLN A 460 -7.57 -29.16 -2.58
CA GLN A 460 -6.91 -28.86 -3.85
C GLN A 460 -6.28 -27.47 -3.80
N ASP A 461 -5.16 -27.32 -4.50
CA ASP A 461 -4.55 -26.02 -4.74
C ASP A 461 -5.50 -25.08 -5.49
N LEU A 462 -5.41 -23.80 -5.17
CA LEU A 462 -6.13 -22.75 -5.90
C LEU A 462 -5.53 -22.56 -7.31
N PRO A 463 -6.29 -22.05 -8.28
CA PRO A 463 -5.79 -21.84 -9.64
C PRO A 463 -4.54 -20.96 -9.68
N GLN A 464 -3.42 -21.51 -10.14
CA GLN A 464 -2.16 -20.81 -10.35
C GLN A 464 -1.30 -21.59 -11.35
N ILE A 465 -0.36 -20.92 -11.99
CA ILE A 465 0.64 -21.56 -12.86
C ILE A 465 2.05 -21.34 -12.31
N ARG A 466 2.95 -22.29 -12.53
CA ARG A 466 4.38 -22.08 -12.32
C ARG A 466 4.95 -21.42 -13.57
N VAL A 467 5.68 -20.33 -13.40
CA VAL A 467 6.35 -19.63 -14.50
C VAL A 467 7.56 -20.43 -14.95
N ASP A 468 7.75 -20.56 -16.27
CA ASP A 468 8.96 -21.16 -16.84
C ASP A 468 10.10 -20.13 -16.92
N ASN A 469 10.53 -19.68 -15.74
CA ASN A 469 11.54 -18.64 -15.61
C ASN A 469 12.97 -19.21 -15.65
N GLN A 470 13.96 -18.37 -15.99
CA GLN A 470 15.36 -18.79 -16.09
C GLN A 470 15.97 -19.10 -14.72
N LYS A 471 16.22 -20.39 -14.45
CA LYS A 471 16.81 -20.83 -13.19
C LYS A 471 18.29 -20.51 -13.07
N LEU A 472 18.64 -19.75 -12.04
CA LEU A 472 20.03 -19.53 -11.64
C LEU A 472 20.55 -20.76 -10.89
N LYS A 473 21.77 -21.20 -11.22
CA LYS A 473 22.42 -22.30 -10.51
C LYS A 473 22.73 -21.88 -9.07
N THR A 474 22.29 -22.67 -8.10
CA THR A 474 22.65 -22.50 -6.69
C THR A 474 24.18 -22.58 -6.53
N ARG A 475 24.74 -21.76 -5.63
CA ARG A 475 26.20 -21.72 -5.35
C ARG A 475 26.80 -23.07 -4.94
N ASN A 476 25.97 -24.05 -4.57
CA ASN A 476 26.37 -25.44 -4.39
C ASN A 476 25.94 -26.28 -5.60
N GLY A 477 26.84 -26.39 -6.57
CA GLY A 477 26.80 -27.47 -7.57
C GLY A 477 27.11 -28.82 -6.91
N ALA A 478 26.27 -29.30 -6.00
CA ALA A 478 26.28 -30.69 -5.58
C ALA A 478 25.36 -31.45 -6.54
N LYS A 479 25.99 -32.16 -7.47
CA LYS A 479 25.35 -33.17 -8.33
C LYS A 479 24.43 -34.03 -7.46
N SER A 480 23.12 -34.01 -7.71
CA SER A 480 22.31 -35.20 -7.48
C SER A 480 22.79 -36.23 -8.50
N VAL A 481 23.67 -37.13 -8.05
CA VAL A 481 24.09 -38.29 -8.81
C VAL A 481 22.94 -39.29 -8.79
N ASN A 482 22.44 -39.57 -10.00
CA ASN A 482 21.55 -40.64 -10.48
C ASN A 482 20.11 -40.67 -9.96
#